data_AF-A0A9X3L7H7-F1
#
_entry.id   AF-A0A9X3L7H7-F1
#
_cell.length_a   1.000
_cell.length_b   1.000
_cell.length_c   1.000
_cell.angle_alpha   90.00
_cell.angle_beta   90.00
_cell.angle_gamma   90.00
#
_symmetry.space_group_name_H-M   'P 1'
#
loop_
_entity.id
_entity.type
_entity.pdbx_description
1 polymer ?
#
loop_
_entity_poly.entity_id
_entity_poly.type
_entity_poly.pdbx_seq_one_letter_code
_entity_poly.pdbx_strand_id
1 'polypeptide(L)'
;MMVGTILSNFWVALIAFSVYFLFSYPFIEGMGIIINACIVSFVFFILTFLGRAIIRFIISNPPEEVEGMPIDNDAEILKSEISPEDYAELVKTMLNEEEQPNSQP
;
A
#
# COMPACT_ATOMS: atom_id res chain seq x y z
N MET A 1 -5.00 -8.36 -6.34
CA MET A 1 -4.27 -7.16 -5.86
C MET A 1 -4.65 -5.81 -6.52
N MET A 2 -5.57 -5.72 -7.51
CA MET A 2 -5.87 -4.43 -8.18
C MET A 2 -7.12 -3.68 -7.67
N VAL A 3 -8.07 -4.38 -7.02
CA VAL A 3 -9.31 -3.78 -6.49
C VAL A 3 -9.06 -2.79 -5.34
N GLY A 4 -8.05 -3.06 -4.50
CA GLY A 4 -7.71 -2.17 -3.37
C GLY A 4 -7.21 -0.79 -3.80
N THR A 5 -6.55 -0.70 -4.96
CA THR A 5 -6.01 0.54 -5.55
C THR A 5 -7.11 1.55 -5.90
N ILE A 6 -8.14 1.08 -6.60
CA ILE A 6 -9.24 1.91 -7.08
C ILE A 6 -10.17 2.26 -5.93
N LEU A 7 -10.46 1.30 -5.06
CA LEU A 7 -11.32 1.50 -3.91
C LEU A 7 -10.73 2.55 -2.95
N SER A 8 -9.42 2.51 -2.68
CA SER A 8 -8.74 3.50 -1.84
C SER A 8 -8.81 4.92 -2.42
N ASN A 9 -8.64 5.08 -3.73
CA ASN A 9 -8.79 6.39 -4.37
C ASN A 9 -10.24 6.91 -4.28
N PHE A 10 -11.21 5.99 -4.37
CA PHE A 10 -12.62 6.31 -4.24
C PHE A 10 -12.99 6.80 -2.84
N TRP A 11 -12.35 6.25 -1.79
CA TRP A 11 -12.50 6.75 -0.42
C TRP A 11 -12.05 8.21 -0.27
N VAL A 12 -10.90 8.57 -0.85
CA VAL A 12 -10.41 9.96 -0.81
C VAL A 12 -11.37 10.90 -1.55
N ALA A 13 -11.88 10.47 -2.71
CA ALA A 13 -12.86 11.22 -3.49
C ALA A 13 -14.18 11.42 -2.72
N LEU A 14 -14.67 10.39 -2.03
CA LEU A 14 -15.88 10.48 -1.20
C LEU A 14 -15.71 11.42 -0.01
N ILE A 15 -14.54 11.43 0.62
CA ILE A 15 -14.23 12.37 1.70
C ILE A 15 -14.22 13.80 1.15
N ALA A 16 -13.53 14.05 0.04
CA ALA A 16 -13.49 15.37 -0.60
C ALA A 16 -14.88 15.87 -1.00
N PHE A 17 -15.71 14.99 -1.57
CA PHE A 17 -17.12 15.26 -1.85
C PHE A 17 -17.86 15.70 -0.58
N SER A 18 -17.77 14.90 0.48
CA SER A 18 -18.51 15.11 1.73
C SER A 18 -18.11 16.42 2.40
N VAL A 19 -16.81 16.71 2.44
CA VAL A 19 -16.26 17.96 2.97
C VAL A 19 -16.81 19.13 2.15
N TYR A 20 -16.63 19.15 0.83
CA TYR A 20 -17.12 20.24 0.00
C TYR A 20 -18.63 20.48 0.16
N PHE A 21 -19.41 19.39 0.16
CA PHE A 21 -20.85 19.44 0.35
C PHE A 21 -21.24 20.05 1.71
N LEU A 22 -20.63 19.58 2.81
CA LEU A 22 -20.93 20.08 4.16
C LEU A 22 -20.56 21.56 4.34
N PHE A 23 -19.43 21.99 3.77
CA PHE A 23 -18.97 23.38 3.86
C PHE A 23 -19.74 24.34 2.96
N SER A 24 -20.61 23.84 2.06
CA SER A 24 -21.44 24.67 1.18
C SER A 24 -22.75 25.15 1.83
N TYR A 25 -22.89 25.04 3.15
CA TYR A 25 -24.04 25.56 3.89
C TYR A 25 -23.98 27.11 4.00
N PRO A 26 -25.10 27.85 3.84
CA PRO A 26 -26.46 27.38 3.56
C PRO A 26 -26.67 26.98 2.10
N PHE A 27 -27.47 25.92 1.88
CA PHE A 27 -27.73 25.37 0.56
C PHE A 27 -28.70 26.25 -0.24
N ILE A 28 -28.18 27.34 -0.84
CA ILE A 28 -28.97 28.27 -1.66
C ILE A 28 -29.34 27.62 -3.00
N GLU A 29 -28.41 26.92 -3.64
CA GLU A 29 -28.61 26.17 -4.89
C GLU A 29 -28.15 24.72 -4.74
N GLY A 30 -29.01 23.87 -4.17
CA GLY A 30 -28.66 22.49 -3.81
C GLY A 30 -28.09 21.67 -4.98
N MET A 31 -28.67 21.76 -6.18
CA MET A 31 -28.16 21.05 -7.37
C MET A 31 -26.78 21.56 -7.82
N GLY A 32 -26.56 22.87 -7.78
CA GLY A 32 -25.25 23.46 -8.12
C GLY A 32 -24.17 22.99 -7.15
N ILE A 33 -24.50 22.91 -5.86
CA ILE A 33 -23.59 22.42 -4.81
C ILE A 33 -23.23 20.95 -5.03
N ILE A 34 -24.20 20.09 -5.37
CA ILE A 34 -23.94 18.68 -5.66
C ILE A 34 -23.03 18.53 -6.88
N ILE A 35 -23.28 19.28 -7.97
CA ILE A 35 -22.45 19.24 -9.17
C ILE A 35 -21.02 19.69 -8.86
N ASN A 36 -20.88 20.80 -8.13
CA ASN A 36 -19.56 21.31 -7.74
C ASN A 36 -18.83 20.32 -6.81
N ALA A 37 -19.53 19.70 -5.87
CA ALA A 37 -18.97 18.66 -5.00
C ALA A 37 -18.49 17.46 -5.82
N CYS A 38 -19.24 17.04 -6.84
CA CYS A 38 -18.84 15.98 -7.77
C CYS A 38 -17.59 16.36 -8.56
N ILE A 39 -17.51 17.59 -9.08
CA ILE A 39 -16.33 18.09 -9.81
C ILE A 39 -15.10 18.07 -8.90
N VAL A 40 -15.21 18.62 -7.68
CA VAL A 40 -14.13 18.65 -6.69
C VAL A 40 -13.69 17.22 -6.34
N SER A 41 -14.64 16.34 -6.05
CA SER A 41 -14.38 14.92 -5.77
C SER A 41 -13.61 14.23 -6.89
N PHE A 42 -14.02 14.48 -8.15
CA PHE A 42 -13.36 13.93 -9.32
C PHE A 42 -11.92 14.45 -9.47
N VAL A 43 -11.69 15.75 -9.22
CA VAL A 43 -10.33 16.32 -9.22
C VAL A 43 -9.45 15.63 -8.17
N PHE A 44 -9.94 15.47 -6.95
CA PHE A 44 -9.20 14.77 -5.89
C PHE A 44 -8.96 13.29 -6.21
N PHE A 45 -9.90 12.63 -6.90
CA PHE A 45 -9.72 11.28 -7.39
C PHE A 45 -8.51 11.18 -8.35
N ILE A 46 -8.42 12.11 -9.33
CA ILE A 46 -7.31 12.17 -10.28
C ILE A 46 -5.99 12.52 -9.57
N LEU A 47 -6.01 13.49 -8.65
CA LEU A 47 -4.83 13.86 -7.86
C LEU A 47 -4.30 12.68 -7.03
N THR A 48 -5.20 11.93 -6.39
CA THR A 48 -4.84 10.76 -5.60
C THR A 48 -4.26 9.66 -6.50
N PHE A 49 -4.88 9.43 -7.67
CA PHE A 49 -4.35 8.50 -8.66
C PHE A 49 -2.93 8.88 -9.10
N LEU A 50 -2.69 10.15 -9.39
CA LEU A 50 -1.39 10.66 -9.83
C LEU A 50 -0.36 10.60 -8.70
N GLY A 51 -0.70 11.05 -7.49
CA GLY A 51 0.16 10.98 -6.32
C GLY A 51 0.59 9.55 -6.00
N ARG A 52 -0.32 8.59 -6.12
CA ARG A 52 -0.02 7.16 -5.92
C ARG A 52 0.89 6.60 -7.01
N ALA A 53 0.70 7.04 -8.27
CA ALA A 53 1.60 6.68 -9.37
C ALA A 53 3.02 7.20 -9.11
N ILE A 54 3.16 8.44 -8.60
CA ILE A 54 4.45 9.03 -8.22
C ILE A 54 5.09 8.27 -7.06
N ILE A 55 4.34 7.98 -5.99
CA ILE A 55 4.85 7.20 -4.84
C ILE A 55 5.35 5.84 -5.30
N ARG A 56 4.59 5.15 -6.16
CA ARG A 56 4.99 3.86 -6.73
C ARG A 56 6.26 3.99 -7.58
N PHE A 57 6.35 5.04 -8.41
CA PHE A 57 7.53 5.30 -9.22
C PHE A 57 8.79 5.50 -8.36
N ILE A 58 8.70 6.28 -7.28
CA ILE A 58 9.82 6.52 -6.36
C ILE A 58 10.23 5.21 -5.66
N ILE A 59 9.28 4.42 -5.16
CA ILE A 59 9.57 3.16 -4.47
C ILE A 59 10.18 2.12 -5.42
N SER A 60 9.72 2.06 -6.67
CA SER A 60 10.20 1.07 -7.66
C SER A 60 11.54 1.43 -8.31
N ASN A 61 11.99 2.67 -8.20
CA ASN A 61 13.32 3.12 -8.63
C ASN A 61 14.14 3.60 -7.42
N PRO A 62 14.55 2.69 -6.50
CA PRO A 62 15.52 3.05 -5.48
C PRO A 62 16.82 3.49 -6.18
N PRO A 63 17.46 4.58 -5.73
CA PRO A 63 18.75 5.00 -6.29
C PRO A 63 19.77 3.88 -6.05
N GLU A 64 20.37 3.37 -7.13
CA GLU A 64 21.47 2.43 -7.03
C GLU A 64 22.70 3.13 -6.39
N GLU A 65 23.28 2.44 -5.40
CA GLU A 65 24.57 2.65 -4.72
C GLU A 65 24.66 3.71 -3.61
N VAL A 66 24.64 3.21 -2.36
CA VAL A 66 25.84 3.26 -1.50
C VAL A 66 25.99 1.87 -0.86
N GLU A 67 27.07 1.17 -1.22
CA GLU A 67 27.54 -0.04 -0.55
C GLU A 67 27.63 0.18 0.97
N GLY A 68 27.08 -0.74 1.76
CA GLY A 68 27.43 -0.90 3.16
C GLY A 68 26.41 -0.42 4.19
N MET A 69 25.22 -1.03 4.22
CA MET A 69 24.51 -1.25 5.49
C MET A 69 23.57 -2.46 5.34
N PRO A 70 23.79 -3.57 6.06
CA PRO A 70 22.85 -4.67 6.06
C PRO A 70 21.67 -4.24 6.93
N ILE A 71 20.64 -3.65 6.32
CA ILE A 71 19.33 -3.57 6.96
C ILE A 71 18.58 -4.81 6.50
N ASP A 72 18.58 -5.78 7.41
CA ASP A 72 17.78 -6.99 7.49
C ASP A 72 16.31 -6.75 7.04
N ASN A 73 16.08 -6.82 5.74
CA ASN A 73 14.75 -6.69 5.11
C ASN A 73 14.39 -7.94 4.26
N ASP A 74 15.35 -8.86 4.12
CA ASP A 74 15.18 -10.09 3.35
C ASP A 74 14.23 -11.07 4.06
N ALA A 75 14.17 -11.01 5.40
CA ALA A 75 13.26 -11.83 6.20
C ALA A 75 11.77 -11.43 6.03
N GLU A 76 11.48 -10.16 5.78
CA GLU A 76 10.11 -9.67 5.62
C GLU A 76 9.58 -9.87 4.19
N ILE A 77 10.46 -9.76 3.19
CA ILE A 77 10.12 -10.03 1.78
C ILE A 77 9.83 -11.52 1.55
N LEU A 78 10.68 -12.41 2.07
CA LEU A 78 10.45 -13.87 1.96
C LEU A 78 9.15 -14.32 2.64
N LYS A 79 8.74 -13.65 3.72
CA LYS A 79 7.47 -13.92 4.41
C LYS A 79 6.23 -13.52 3.60
N SER A 80 6.38 -12.61 2.64
CA SER A 80 5.28 -12.15 1.78
C SER A 80 5.07 -12.99 0.53
N GLU A 81 6.10 -13.72 0.11
CA GLU A 81 6.12 -14.50 -1.14
C GLU A 81 5.92 -16.01 -0.89
N ILE A 82 6.15 -16.48 0.34
CA ILE A 82 6.05 -17.88 0.75
C ILE A 82 4.74 -18.10 1.55
N SER A 83 4.03 -19.21 1.29
CA SER A 83 2.83 -19.56 2.06
C SER A 83 3.19 -19.75 3.54
N PRO A 84 2.34 -19.33 4.51
CA PRO A 84 2.63 -19.47 5.94
C PRO A 84 3.03 -20.89 6.36
N GLU A 85 2.48 -21.90 5.68
CA GLU A 85 2.77 -23.31 5.88
C GLU A 85 4.20 -23.68 5.46
N ASP A 86 4.64 -23.20 4.29
CA ASP A 86 5.98 -23.45 3.75
C ASP A 86 7.07 -22.77 4.59
N TYR A 87 6.78 -21.58 5.14
CA TYR A 87 7.69 -20.89 6.07
C TYR A 87 7.84 -21.66 7.40
N ALA A 88 6.72 -22.16 7.94
CA ALA A 88 6.73 -22.96 9.16
C ALA A 88 7.51 -24.28 8.98
N GLU A 89 7.40 -24.90 7.81
CA GLU A 89 8.16 -26.11 7.47
C GLU A 89 9.66 -25.81 7.36
N LEU A 90 10.06 -24.72 6.71
CA LEU A 90 11.45 -24.31 6.57
C LEU A 90 12.12 -23.98 7.93
N VAL A 91 11.40 -23.29 8.81
CA VAL A 91 11.87 -23.01 10.18
C VAL A 91 12.01 -24.31 10.97
N LYS A 92 11.06 -25.23 10.81
CA LYS A 92 11.12 -26.54 11.48
C LYS A 92 12.28 -27.39 10.98
N THR A 93 12.60 -27.36 9.69
CA THR A 93 13.76 -28.07 9.14
C THR A 93 15.07 -27.47 9.65
N MET A 94 15.19 -26.14 9.70
CA MET A 94 16.39 -25.48 10.23
C MET A 94 16.62 -25.77 11.72
N LEU A 95 15.56 -25.78 12.53
CA LEU A 95 15.64 -26.11 13.96
C LEU A 95 16.02 -27.59 14.21
N ASN A 96 15.56 -28.50 13.35
CA ASN A 96 15.91 -29.93 13.45
C ASN A 96 17.34 -30.23 12.95
N GLU A 97 17.87 -29.41 12.04
CA GLU A 97 19.25 -29.55 11.54
C GLU A 97 20.29 -29.15 12.59
N GLU A 98 19.98 -28.15 13.43
CA GLU A 98 20.82 -27.73 14.55
C GLU A 98 20.83 -28.72 15.74
N GLU A 99 19.87 -29.65 15.80
CA GLU A 99 19.78 -30.69 16.84
C GLU A 99 20.52 -31.99 16.50
N GLN A 100 21.13 -32.14 15.31
CA GLN A 100 22.00 -33.28 15.04
C GLN A 100 23.45 -32.97 15.41
N PRO A 101 23.96 -33.44 16.57
CA PRO A 101 25.37 -33.38 16.83
C PRO A 101 26.07 -34.23 15.78
N ASN A 102 27.03 -33.61 15.12
CA ASN A 102 28.03 -34.21 14.27
C ASN A 102 28.47 -35.60 14.80
N SER A 103 27.86 -36.66 14.28
CA SER A 103 28.33 -38.04 14.44
C SER A 103 28.46 -38.63 13.05
N GLN A 104 29.60 -38.35 12.43
CA GLN A 104 30.13 -39.12 11.32
C GLN A 104 31.49 -39.72 11.74
N PRO A 105 31.88 -40.84 11.11
CA PRO A 105 32.37 -42.07 11.74
C PRO A 105 33.85 -42.10 12.15
#